data_AF-A0A2A2QD52-F1
#
_entry.id   AF-A0A2A2QD52-F1
#
_cell.length_a   1.000
_cell.length_b   1.000
_cell.length_c   1.000
_cell.angle_alpha   90.00
_cell.angle_beta   90.00
_cell.angle_gamma   90.00
#
_symmetry.space_group_name_H-M   'P 1'
#
loop_
_entity.id
_entity.type
_entity.pdbx_description
1 polymer ?
#
loop_
_entity_poly.entity_id
_entity_poly.type
_entity_poly.pdbx_seq_one_letter_code
_entity_poly.pdbx_strand_id
1 'polypeptide(L)' 'MGNPGGVAAQLGDRELQIFRPVGLALPPLSIAEKFGVSIKIAEGHRKNIKNQLGLESGAALTARAAHWINDSERT' A
#
# COMPACT_ATOMS: atom_id res chain seq x y z
N MET A 1 18.69 -6.80 10.01
CA MET A 1 18.52 -5.48 9.39
C MET A 1 17.35 -5.55 8.41
N GLY A 2 16.13 -5.32 8.87
CA GLY A 2 15.01 -5.00 7.98
C GLY A 2 14.98 -3.48 7.87
N ASN A 3 15.05 -2.93 6.65
CA ASN A 3 15.14 -1.49 6.46
C ASN A 3 13.71 -0.90 6.40
N PRO A 4 13.21 -0.23 7.47
CA PRO A 4 11.93 0.50 7.42
C PRO A 4 11.91 1.58 6.34
N GLY A 5 13.09 2.04 5.89
CA GLY A 5 13.25 3.01 4.82
C GLY A 5 13.00 2.45 3.42
N GLY A 6 12.79 1.14 3.24
CA GLY A 6 12.59 0.58 1.89
C GLY A 6 11.28 1.05 1.25
N VAL A 7 10.15 0.83 1.91
CA VAL A 7 8.82 1.14 1.31
C VAL A 7 8.39 2.56 1.61
N ALA A 8 8.65 3.05 2.84
CA ALA A 8 8.33 4.42 3.22
C ALA A 8 9.17 5.47 2.48
N ALA A 9 10.37 5.14 2.00
CA ALA A 9 11.14 6.06 1.14
C ALA A 9 10.77 5.95 -0.35
N GLN A 10 10.08 4.87 -0.76
CA GLN A 10 9.65 4.68 -2.15
C GLN A 10 8.24 5.22 -2.41
N LEU A 11 7.41 5.33 -1.37
CA LEU A 11 6.02 5.77 -1.46
C LEU A 11 5.84 7.09 -0.70
N GLY A 12 5.08 8.02 -1.27
CA GLY A 12 4.71 9.24 -0.56
C GLY A 12 3.71 8.99 0.58
N ASP A 13 3.54 9.96 1.48
CA ASP A 13 2.63 9.86 2.64
C ASP A 13 1.19 9.46 2.25
N ARG A 14 0.70 10.00 1.12
CA ARG A 14 -0.63 9.66 0.58
C ARG A 14 -0.71 8.23 0.04
N GLU A 15 0.39 7.73 -0.52
CA GLU A 15 0.45 6.37 -1.07
C GLU A 15 0.56 5.34 0.05
N LEU A 16 1.31 5.64 1.11
CA LEU A 16 1.38 4.82 2.32
C LEU A 16 0.01 4.68 3.02
N GLN A 17 -0.77 5.76 3.02
CA GLN A 17 -2.15 5.71 3.54
C GLN A 17 -3.02 4.70 2.79
N ILE A 18 -2.86 4.58 1.47
CA ILE A 18 -3.55 3.59 0.63
C ILE A 18 -2.90 2.21 0.76
N PHE A 19 -1.59 2.15 0.99
CA PHE A 19 -0.82 0.93 1.12
C PHE A 19 -1.17 0.14 2.40
N ARG A 20 -1.45 0.85 3.50
CA ARG A 20 -1.83 0.24 4.79
C ARG A 20 -3.07 -0.67 4.69
N PRO A 21 -4.24 -0.22 4.20
CA PRO A 21 -5.38 -1.10 4.02
C PRO A 21 -5.17 -2.19 2.96
N VAL A 22 -4.28 -1.99 1.99
CA VAL A 22 -3.90 -3.04 1.03
C VAL A 22 -3.23 -4.23 1.72
N GLY A 23 -2.41 -3.99 2.75
CA GLY A 23 -1.79 -5.07 3.55
C GLY A 23 -2.78 -5.88 4.38
N LEU A 24 -3.93 -5.30 4.69
CA LEU A 24 -5.06 -5.98 5.33
C LEU A 24 -5.95 -6.73 4.33
N ALA A 25 -5.51 -6.86 3.07
CA ALA A 25 -6.28 -7.44 1.96
C ALA A 25 -7.63 -6.74 1.71
N LEU A 26 -7.76 -5.45 2.06
CA LEU A 26 -8.99 -4.71 1.86
C LEU A 26 -9.27 -4.45 0.36
N PRO A 27 -10.54 -4.49 -0.06
CA PRO A 27 -10.92 -4.19 -1.43
C PRO A 27 -10.73 -2.69 -1.72
N PRO A 28 -10.47 -2.33 -2.99
CA PRO A 28 -10.29 -0.92 -3.38
C PRO A 28 -11.52 -0.06 -3.10
N LEU A 29 -12.71 -0.67 -3.01
CA LEU A 29 -13.94 -0.01 -2.56
C LEU A 29 -13.82 0.49 -1.11
N SER A 30 -13.42 -0.35 -0.16
CA SER A 30 -13.27 0.07 1.24
C SER A 30 -12.18 1.12 1.42
N ILE A 31 -11.14 1.08 0.58
CA ILE A 31 -10.09 2.11 0.55
C ILE A 31 -10.69 3.43 0.04
N ALA A 32 -11.44 3.38 -1.06
CA ALA A 32 -12.14 4.52 -1.62
C ALA A 32 -13.08 5.18 -0.61
N GLU A 33 -13.89 4.39 0.10
CA GLU A 33 -14.77 4.88 1.16
C GLU A 33 -14.00 5.51 2.32
N LYS A 34 -12.90 4.88 2.75
CA LYS A 34 -12.07 5.37 3.86
C LYS A 34 -11.37 6.70 3.57
N PHE A 35 -11.01 6.94 2.31
CA PHE A 35 -10.32 8.16 1.88
C PHE A 35 -11.24 9.17 1.19
N GLY A 36 -12.52 8.84 0.99
CA GLY A 36 -13.47 9.70 0.25
C GLY A 36 -13.08 9.89 -1.22
N VAL A 37 -12.33 8.94 -1.81
CA VAL A 37 -11.92 8.99 -3.22
C VAL A 37 -12.73 7.99 -4.04
N SER A 38 -12.83 8.18 -5.36
CA SER A 38 -13.50 7.19 -6.21
C SER A 38 -12.70 5.89 -6.30
N ILE A 39 -13.38 4.77 -6.52
CA ILE A 39 -12.75 3.45 -6.72
C ILE A 39 -11.68 3.46 -7.84
N LYS A 40 -11.92 4.21 -8.92
CA LYS A 40 -10.94 4.43 -10.00
C LYS A 40 -9.64 5.08 -9.51
N ILE A 41 -9.75 6.02 -8.57
CA ILE A 41 -8.60 6.72 -7.99
C ILE A 41 -7.84 5.75 -7.07
N ALA A 42 -8.56 5.00 -6.23
CA ALA A 42 -7.96 3.97 -5.38
C ALA A 42 -7.23 2.90 -6.21
N GLU A 43 -7.83 2.42 -7.32
CA GLU A 43 -7.17 1.52 -8.26
C GLU A 43 -5.96 2.15 -8.94
N GLY A 44 -6.06 3.42 -9.35
CA GLY A 44 -4.95 4.18 -9.92
C GLY A 44 -3.76 4.25 -8.97
N HIS A 45 -3.99 4.59 -7.70
CA HIS A 45 -2.95 4.58 -6.67
C HIS A 45 -2.38 3.18 -6.47
N ARG A 46 -3.23 2.15 -6.39
CA ARG A 46 -2.76 0.77 -6.23
C ARG A 46 -1.87 0.33 -7.38
N LYS A 47 -2.20 0.74 -8.61
CA LYS A 47 -1.39 0.50 -9.81
C LYS A 47 -0.08 1.29 -9.78
N ASN A 48 -0.10 2.55 -9.34
CA ASN A 48 1.09 3.38 -9.21
C ASN A 48 2.07 2.78 -8.18
N ILE A 49 1.56 2.43 -7.00
CA ILE A 49 2.31 1.76 -5.93
C ILE A 49 2.87 0.42 -6.44
N LYS A 50 2.06 -0.35 -7.18
CA LYS A 50 2.53 -1.61 -7.79
C LYS A 50 3.70 -1.37 -8.75
N ASN A 51 3.62 -0.32 -9.55
CA ASN A 51 4.66 0.06 -10.50
C ASN A 51 5.93 0.57 -9.80
N GLN A 52 5.80 1.41 -8.76
CA GLN A 52 6.92 1.91 -7.97
C GLN A 52 7.66 0.79 -7.24
N LEU A 53 6.93 -0.19 -6.70
CA LEU A 53 7.52 -1.34 -6.02
C LEU A 53 8.00 -2.44 -6.97
N GLY A 54 7.76 -2.29 -8.28
CA GLY A 54 8.12 -3.30 -9.29
C GLY A 54 7.41 -4.64 -9.11
N LEU A 55 6.18 -4.63 -8.57
CA LEU A 55 5.45 -5.86 -8.23
C LEU A 55 4.60 -6.34 -9.40
N GLU A 56 4.62 -7.65 -9.63
CA GLU A 56 3.88 -8.23 -10.75
C GLU A 56 2.41 -8.53 -10.38
N SER A 57 2.17 -8.89 -9.12
CA SER A 57 0.86 -9.38 -8.64
C SER A 57 0.29 -8.57 -7.48
N GLY A 58 -1.05 -8.48 -7.43
CA GLY A 58 -1.77 -7.87 -6.31
C GLY A 58 -1.54 -8.61 -4.98
N ALA A 59 -1.35 -9.93 -5.01
CA ALA A 59 -0.97 -10.71 -3.83
C ALA A 59 0.41 -10.32 -3.28
N ALA A 60 1.40 -10.09 -4.16
CA ALA A 60 2.72 -9.63 -3.77
C ALA A 60 2.67 -8.22 -3.15
N LEU A 61 1.78 -7.36 -3.66
CA LEU A 61 1.50 -6.05 -3.08
C LEU A 61 0.92 -6.17 -1.66
N THR A 62 -0.06 -7.04 -1.47
CA THR A 62 -0.65 -7.31 -0.15
C THR A 62 0.39 -7.87 0.84
N ALA A 63 1.19 -8.86 0.42
CA ALA A 63 2.24 -9.43 1.27
C ALA A 63 3.30 -8.39 1.67
N ARG A 64 3.71 -7.55 0.71
CA ARG A 64 4.65 -6.45 0.97
C ARG A 64 4.08 -5.41 1.92
N ALA A 65 2.80 -5.07 1.76
CA ALA A 65 2.10 -4.14 2.64
C ALA A 65 1.93 -4.70 4.06
N ALA A 66 1.59 -5.99 4.21
CA ALA A 66 1.51 -6.65 5.51
C ALA A 66 2.86 -6.64 6.23
N HIS A 67 3.95 -6.94 5.51
CA HIS A 67 5.30 -6.86 6.07
C HIS A 67 5.68 -5.44 6.50
N TRP A 68 5.28 -4.43 5.72
CA TRP A 68 5.51 -3.02 6.08
C TRP A 68 4.74 -2.61 7.32
N ILE A 69 3.46 -3.00 7.46
CA ILE A 69 2.65 -2.71 8.65
C ILE A 69 3.35 -3.25 9.91
N ASN A 70 3.73 -4.53 9.88
CA ASN A 70 4.39 -5.19 11.02
C ASN A 70 5.73 -4.55 11.40
N ASP A 71 6.44 -3.97 10.42
CA ASP A 71 7.69 -3.23 10.64
C ASP A 71 7.41 -1.83 11.21
N SER A 72 6.40 -1.13 10.68
CA SER A 72 5.99 0.20 11.15
C SER A 72 5.38 0.22 12.56
N GLU A 73 4.74 -0.87 13.01
CA GLU A 73 4.16 -0.99 14.36
C GLU A 73 5.22 -1.38 15.42
N ARG A 74 6.45 -1.71 14.98
CA ARG A 74 7.58 -2.08 15.86
C ARG A 74 8.52 -0.92 16.20
N THR A 75 8.23 0.29 15.73
CA THR A 75 9.03 1.50 15.95
C THR A 75 8.27 2.48 16.82
#